data_AF-A0A1Y5IEU5-F1
#
_entry.id   AF-A0A1Y5IEU5-F1
#
_cell.length_a   1.000
_cell.length_b   1.000
_cell.length_c   1.000
_cell.angle_alpha   90.00
_cell.angle_beta   90.00
_cell.angle_gamma   90.00
#
_symmetry.space_group_name_H-M   'P 1'
#
loop_
_entity.id
_entity.type
_entity.pdbx_description
1 polymer ?
#
loop_
_entity_poly.entity_id
_entity_poly.type
_entity_poly.pdbx_seq_one_letter_code
_entity_poly.pdbx_strand_id
1 'polypeptide(L)'
;FHQLAALETRERTIESIEGTRDGESDTFNDVDSVLMNYFTFRALKETLAQMQETDLSPGKGEYKWLYNFAATEYQNRGDEFVKKLFAEGRSDHAQRILAQRVVLMRRWRSYFNRGLGGEKAQEKFERTNLDILRATLVCSLERSTDESLAEDPDCADPDMLYNRILKENEDDS
;
A
#
# COMPACT_ATOMS: atom_id res chain seq x y z
N PHE A 1 -10.34 -18.96 -4.53
CA PHE A 1 -9.26 -18.37 -3.69
C PHE A 1 -7.89 -18.31 -4.37
N HIS A 2 -7.60 -19.09 -5.43
CA HIS A 2 -6.32 -19.05 -6.15
C HIS A 2 -6.18 -17.99 -7.26
N GLN A 3 -7.26 -17.32 -7.69
CA GLN A 3 -7.20 -16.33 -8.79
C GLN A 3 -7.23 -14.86 -8.33
N LEU A 4 -7.49 -14.56 -7.05
CA LEU A 4 -7.32 -13.21 -6.49
C LEU A 4 -5.84 -12.89 -6.19
N ALA A 5 -5.00 -13.90 -6.04
CA ALA A 5 -3.55 -13.74 -5.92
C ALA A 5 -2.93 -13.15 -7.19
N ALA A 6 -3.56 -13.35 -8.37
CA ALA A 6 -3.09 -12.78 -9.63
C ALA A 6 -3.38 -11.26 -9.76
N LEU A 7 -4.27 -10.71 -8.93
CA LEU A 7 -4.46 -9.25 -8.78
C LEU A 7 -3.51 -8.65 -7.74
N GLU A 8 -2.88 -9.47 -6.90
CA GLU A 8 -1.86 -9.05 -5.93
C GLU A 8 -0.44 -8.99 -6.54
N THR A 9 -0.23 -9.43 -7.79
CA THR A 9 1.10 -9.45 -8.43
C THR A 9 1.21 -8.52 -9.65
N ARG A 10 0.75 -7.27 -9.50
CA ARG A 10 1.15 -6.16 -10.37
C ARG A 10 1.44 -4.91 -9.55
N GLU A 11 2.48 -4.99 -8.72
CA GLU A 11 3.30 -3.82 -8.39
C GLU A 11 4.24 -3.56 -9.58
N ARG A 12 3.78 -2.69 -10.48
CA ARG A 12 4.54 -1.89 -11.45
C ARG A 12 3.48 -0.93 -12.02
N THR A 13 3.58 0.40 -11.90
CA THR A 13 4.79 1.22 -11.94
C THR A 13 4.50 2.57 -11.28
N ILE A 14 5.41 3.03 -10.42
CA ILE A 14 5.62 4.47 -10.20
C ILE A 14 6.31 4.97 -11.47
N GLU A 15 5.53 5.25 -12.51
CA GLU A 15 5.99 5.96 -13.71
C GLU A 15 4.93 7.01 -14.03
N SER A 16 4.98 8.12 -13.28
CA SER A 16 4.64 9.46 -13.76
C SER A 16 4.96 10.45 -12.64
N ILE A 17 6.26 10.68 -12.40
CA ILE A 17 6.72 11.92 -11.78
C ILE A 17 7.88 12.41 -12.65
N GLU A 18 7.55 12.82 -13.87
CA GLU A 18 8.42 13.70 -14.62
C GLU A 18 8.03 15.14 -14.31
N GLY A 19 8.90 15.80 -13.54
CA GLY A 19 9.17 17.23 -13.63
C GLY A 19 8.14 18.16 -13.01
N THR A 20 8.33 18.51 -11.74
CA THR A 20 8.48 19.93 -11.34
C THR A 20 9.36 19.95 -10.11
N ARG A 21 10.58 20.49 -10.25
CA ARG A 21 11.49 20.79 -9.13
C ARG A 21 11.30 22.26 -8.79
N ASP A 22 10.11 22.60 -8.32
CA ASP A 22 9.85 23.87 -7.66
C ASP A 22 9.57 23.53 -6.19
N GLY A 23 10.09 24.31 -5.25
CA GLY A 23 10.04 24.05 -3.81
C GLY A 23 8.61 24.04 -3.26
N GLU A 24 7.93 22.92 -3.48
CA GLU A 24 6.51 22.70 -3.27
C GLU A 24 6.27 22.20 -1.84
N SER A 25 5.36 22.88 -1.15
CA SER A 25 4.81 22.53 0.15
C SER A 25 4.80 21.02 0.42
N ASP A 26 5.52 20.59 1.46
CA ASP A 26 5.48 19.25 2.06
C ASP A 26 4.04 18.80 2.27
N THR A 27 3.49 18.09 1.28
CA THR A 27 2.11 17.61 1.34
C THR A 27 2.09 16.16 0.86
N PHE A 28 1.45 15.31 1.66
CA PHE A 28 1.30 13.88 1.40
C PHE A 28 0.22 13.58 0.33
N ASN A 29 0.11 14.41 -0.71
CA ASN A 29 -0.92 14.31 -1.75
C ASN A 29 -0.78 13.01 -2.58
N ASP A 30 0.46 12.54 -2.74
CA ASP A 30 0.78 11.25 -3.33
C ASP A 30 0.25 10.10 -2.45
N VAL A 31 0.42 10.18 -1.14
CA VAL A 31 -0.14 9.21 -0.17
C VAL A 31 -1.67 9.22 -0.23
N ASP A 32 -2.30 10.39 -0.30
CA ASP A 32 -3.75 10.50 -0.47
C ASP A 32 -4.24 9.77 -1.73
N SER A 33 -3.51 9.91 -2.83
CA SER A 33 -3.81 9.22 -4.09
C SER A 33 -3.67 7.69 -3.97
N VAL A 34 -2.63 7.22 -3.27
CA VAL A 34 -2.44 5.79 -2.99
C VAL A 34 -3.56 5.25 -2.10
N LEU A 35 -3.92 5.97 -1.03
CA LEU A 35 -5.01 5.59 -0.13
C LEU A 35 -6.34 5.53 -0.87
N MET A 36 -6.64 6.51 -1.73
CA MET A 36 -7.86 6.53 -2.53
C MET A 36 -7.98 5.30 -3.43
N ASN A 37 -6.91 4.93 -4.12
CA ASN A 37 -6.86 3.73 -4.96
C ASN A 37 -6.97 2.45 -4.11
N TYR A 38 -6.24 2.35 -3.01
CA TYR A 38 -6.30 1.19 -2.11
C TYR A 38 -7.69 0.97 -1.52
N PHE A 39 -8.35 2.03 -1.03
CA PHE A 39 -9.70 1.92 -0.49
C PHE A 39 -10.74 1.61 -1.56
N THR A 40 -10.53 2.05 -2.81
CA THR A 40 -11.38 1.65 -3.94
C THR A 40 -11.22 0.15 -4.26
N PHE A 41 -9.98 -0.36 -4.31
CA PHE A 41 -9.72 -1.80 -4.44
C PHE A 41 -10.34 -2.62 -3.32
N ARG A 42 -10.17 -2.18 -2.08
CA ARG A 42 -10.72 -2.86 -0.91
C ARG A 42 -12.25 -2.89 -0.94
N ALA A 43 -12.89 -1.78 -1.32
CA ALA A 43 -14.34 -1.71 -1.51
C ALA A 43 -14.84 -2.69 -2.59
N LEU A 44 -14.10 -2.82 -3.69
CA LEU A 44 -14.37 -3.81 -4.73
C LEU A 44 -14.24 -5.25 -4.21
N LYS A 45 -13.18 -5.58 -3.45
CA LYS A 45 -13.01 -6.91 -2.82
C LYS A 45 -14.17 -7.24 -1.88
N GLU A 46 -14.58 -6.30 -1.04
CA GLU A 46 -15.70 -6.51 -0.12
C GLU A 46 -17.04 -6.63 -0.88
N THR A 47 -17.24 -5.86 -1.95
CA THR A 47 -18.41 -5.98 -2.83
C THR A 47 -18.48 -7.36 -3.48
N LEU A 48 -17.36 -7.84 -4.03
CA LEU A 48 -17.27 -9.18 -4.63
C LEU A 48 -17.52 -10.28 -3.60
N ALA A 49 -16.98 -10.16 -2.40
CA ALA A 49 -17.23 -11.12 -1.31
C ALA A 49 -18.72 -11.18 -0.93
N GLN A 50 -19.36 -10.01 -0.77
CA GLN A 50 -20.80 -9.94 -0.50
C GLN A 50 -21.61 -10.57 -1.64
N MET A 51 -21.31 -10.22 -2.90
CA MET A 51 -22.00 -10.79 -4.06
C MET A 51 -21.79 -12.29 -4.17
N GLN A 52 -20.61 -12.82 -3.79
CA GLN A 52 -20.38 -14.26 -3.78
C GLN A 52 -21.37 -14.98 -2.85
N GLU A 53 -21.82 -14.34 -1.77
CA GLU A 53 -22.78 -14.89 -0.83
C GLU A 53 -24.23 -14.59 -1.20
N THR A 54 -24.51 -13.41 -1.74
CA THR A 54 -25.89 -12.91 -1.94
C THR A 54 -26.40 -13.01 -3.38
N ASP A 55 -25.55 -13.29 -4.36
CA ASP A 55 -25.97 -13.40 -5.77
C ASP A 55 -26.82 -14.66 -6.00
N LEU A 56 -28.12 -14.45 -6.19
CA LEU A 56 -29.13 -15.48 -6.46
C LEU A 56 -29.29 -15.78 -7.96
N SER A 57 -28.55 -15.12 -8.84
CA SER A 57 -28.63 -15.36 -10.28
C SER A 57 -28.12 -16.76 -10.65
N PRO A 58 -28.68 -17.39 -11.69
CA PRO A 58 -28.22 -18.70 -12.15
C PRO A 58 -26.72 -18.71 -12.42
N GLY A 59 -25.99 -19.57 -11.71
CA GLY A 59 -24.55 -19.70 -11.87
C GLY A 59 -23.70 -18.53 -11.38
N LYS A 60 -24.26 -17.63 -10.55
CA LYS A 60 -23.61 -16.42 -10.02
C LYS A 60 -23.13 -15.48 -11.13
N GLY A 61 -24.03 -15.17 -12.07
CA GLY A 61 -23.75 -14.40 -13.27
C GLY A 61 -23.25 -12.99 -12.97
N GLU A 62 -23.87 -12.29 -12.02
CA GLU A 62 -23.50 -10.92 -11.67
C GLU A 62 -22.14 -10.88 -10.94
N TYR A 63 -21.92 -11.80 -9.99
CA TYR A 63 -20.61 -11.93 -9.34
C TYR A 63 -19.51 -12.24 -10.37
N LYS A 64 -19.71 -13.22 -11.25
CA LYS A 64 -18.72 -13.59 -12.28
C LYS A 64 -18.45 -12.46 -13.25
N TRP A 65 -19.49 -11.72 -13.62
CA TRP A 65 -19.36 -10.58 -14.51
C TRP A 65 -18.47 -9.50 -13.88
N LEU A 66 -18.78 -9.06 -12.66
CA LEU A 66 -17.99 -8.03 -11.98
C LEU A 66 -16.56 -8.52 -11.74
N TYR A 67 -16.39 -9.78 -11.37
CA TYR A 67 -15.08 -10.40 -11.17
C TYR A 67 -14.22 -10.34 -12.45
N ASN A 68 -14.77 -10.78 -13.57
CA ASN A 68 -14.05 -10.79 -14.85
C ASN A 68 -13.75 -9.36 -15.32
N PHE A 69 -14.71 -8.45 -15.19
CA PHE A 69 -14.54 -7.03 -15.52
C PHE A 69 -13.45 -6.38 -14.67
N ALA A 70 -13.44 -6.64 -13.36
CA ALA A 70 -12.38 -6.18 -12.47
C ALA A 70 -11.00 -6.73 -12.85
N ALA A 71 -10.92 -8.02 -13.22
CA ALA A 71 -9.66 -8.64 -13.61
C ALA A 71 -9.02 -8.02 -14.87
N THR A 72 -9.83 -7.47 -15.77
CA THR A 72 -9.35 -6.82 -17.01
C THR A 72 -9.15 -5.32 -16.84
N GLU A 73 -10.07 -4.63 -16.15
CA GLU A 73 -10.14 -3.17 -16.12
C GLU A 73 -9.47 -2.53 -14.90
N TYR A 74 -9.31 -3.25 -13.79
CA TYR A 74 -8.71 -2.68 -12.59
C TYR A 74 -7.18 -2.66 -12.67
N GLN A 75 -6.61 -1.52 -13.05
CA GLN A 75 -5.17 -1.31 -13.21
C GLN A 75 -4.58 -0.40 -12.13
N ASN A 76 -5.01 -0.58 -10.87
CA ASN A 76 -4.69 0.32 -9.75
C ASN A 76 -5.15 1.77 -9.94
N ARG A 77 -6.02 2.02 -10.91
CA ARG A 77 -6.66 3.32 -11.17
C ARG A 77 -8.13 3.26 -10.79
N GLY A 78 -8.41 3.48 -9.50
CA GLY A 78 -9.73 3.28 -8.92
C GLY A 78 -10.82 4.14 -9.55
N ASP A 79 -10.53 5.42 -9.80
CA ASP A 79 -11.52 6.33 -10.38
C ASP A 79 -11.81 6.03 -11.86
N GLU A 80 -10.80 5.65 -12.64
CA GLU A 80 -10.99 5.21 -14.03
C GLU A 80 -11.84 3.94 -14.10
N PHE A 81 -11.57 2.97 -13.22
CA PHE A 81 -12.36 1.75 -13.12
C PHE A 81 -13.84 2.02 -12.82
N VAL A 82 -14.12 2.89 -11.84
CA VAL A 82 -15.51 3.26 -11.50
C VAL A 82 -16.20 3.98 -12.66
N LYS A 83 -15.50 4.87 -13.37
CA LYS A 83 -16.04 5.52 -14.59
C LYS A 83 -16.39 4.48 -15.65
N LYS A 84 -15.55 3.47 -15.87
CA LYS A 84 -15.82 2.37 -16.80
C LYS A 84 -17.03 1.54 -16.35
N LEU A 85 -17.22 1.28 -15.06
CA LEU A 85 -18.43 0.61 -14.55
C LEU A 85 -19.70 1.39 -14.88
N PHE A 86 -19.69 2.71 -14.74
CA PHE A 86 -20.83 3.55 -15.14
C PHE A 86 -21.07 3.49 -16.66
N ALA A 87 -20.00 3.55 -17.45
CA ALA A 87 -20.09 3.47 -18.92
C ALA A 87 -20.69 2.13 -19.38
N GLU A 88 -20.44 1.05 -18.64
CA GLU A 88 -20.97 -0.29 -18.90
C GLU A 88 -22.42 -0.48 -18.39
N GLY A 89 -23.07 0.58 -17.91
CA GLY A 89 -24.45 0.54 -17.39
C GLY A 89 -24.59 -0.09 -16.01
N ARG A 90 -23.49 -0.47 -15.34
CA ARG A 90 -23.47 -1.10 -14.01
C ARG A 90 -23.44 -0.07 -12.89
N SER A 91 -24.41 0.84 -12.92
CA SER A 91 -24.46 1.99 -12.01
C SER A 91 -24.60 1.60 -10.53
N ASP A 92 -25.32 0.52 -10.24
CA ASP A 92 -25.51 -0.02 -8.89
C ASP A 92 -24.20 -0.53 -8.28
N HIS A 93 -23.40 -1.26 -9.07
CA HIS A 93 -22.09 -1.75 -8.68
C HIS A 93 -21.12 -0.59 -8.44
N ALA A 94 -21.11 0.40 -9.35
CA ALA A 94 -20.28 1.60 -9.23
C ALA A 94 -20.63 2.41 -7.96
N GLN A 95 -21.91 2.68 -7.73
CA GLN A 95 -22.39 3.41 -6.54
C GLN A 95 -22.06 2.68 -5.25
N ARG A 96 -22.21 1.35 -5.21
CA ARG A 96 -21.85 0.54 -4.05
C ARG A 96 -20.37 0.68 -3.71
N ILE A 97 -19.49 0.56 -4.70
CA ILE A 97 -18.04 0.70 -4.51
C ILE A 97 -17.70 2.12 -4.03
N LEU A 98 -18.31 3.16 -4.61
CA LEU A 98 -18.13 4.55 -4.19
C LEU A 98 -18.56 4.79 -2.75
N ALA A 99 -19.72 4.27 -2.34
CA ALA A 99 -20.19 4.39 -0.97
C ALA A 99 -19.27 3.64 0.00
N GLN A 100 -18.87 2.43 -0.36
CA GLN A 100 -18.08 1.55 0.49
C GLN A 100 -16.64 2.06 0.69
N ARG A 101 -16.00 2.63 -0.34
CA ARG A 101 -14.66 3.23 -0.16
C ARG A 101 -14.69 4.41 0.82
N VAL A 102 -15.75 5.21 0.82
CA VAL A 102 -15.93 6.31 1.79
C VAL A 102 -16.15 5.78 3.20
N VAL A 103 -16.97 4.74 3.37
CA VAL A 103 -17.20 4.09 4.67
C VAL A 103 -15.90 3.51 5.24
N LEU A 104 -15.12 2.82 4.40
CA LEU A 104 -13.83 2.25 4.79
C LEU A 104 -12.83 3.34 5.19
N MET A 105 -12.73 4.42 4.41
CA MET A 105 -11.85 5.54 4.75
C MET A 105 -12.27 6.22 6.06
N ARG A 106 -13.58 6.42 6.28
CA ARG A 106 -14.08 6.95 7.57
C ARG A 106 -13.72 6.05 8.74
N ARG A 107 -13.84 4.72 8.58
CA ARG A 107 -13.47 3.74 9.59
C ARG A 107 -11.96 3.78 9.86
N TRP A 108 -11.14 3.81 8.82
CA TRP A 108 -9.69 3.91 8.96
C TRP A 108 -9.28 5.23 9.62
N ARG A 109 -9.84 6.37 9.18
CA ARG A 109 -9.60 7.68 9.82
C ARG A 109 -9.97 7.66 11.29
N SER A 110 -11.11 7.06 11.66
CA SER A 110 -11.49 6.92 13.07
C SER A 110 -10.53 6.03 13.85
N TYR A 111 -9.99 4.97 13.26
CA TYR A 111 -8.93 4.17 13.88
C TYR A 111 -7.65 4.99 14.03
N PHE A 112 -7.30 5.74 12.99
CA PHE A 112 -6.06 6.50 12.90
C PHE A 112 -6.02 7.66 13.92
N ASN A 113 -7.10 8.44 13.99
CA ASN A 113 -7.21 9.62 14.86
C ASN A 113 -7.46 9.31 16.34
N ARG A 114 -7.85 8.08 16.69
CA ARG A 114 -8.01 7.67 18.10
C ARG A 114 -6.65 7.43 18.81
N GLY A 115 -5.57 8.04 18.30
CA GLY A 115 -4.25 8.03 18.93
C GLY A 115 -3.42 6.76 18.70
N LEU A 116 -3.74 5.94 17.68
CA LEU A 116 -3.05 4.66 17.44
C LEU A 116 -2.73 4.42 15.96
N GLY A 117 -2.99 5.38 15.07
CA GLY A 117 -2.72 5.24 13.64
C GLY A 117 -1.31 5.63 13.27
N GLY A 118 -1.02 6.92 13.45
CA GLY A 118 0.26 7.53 13.11
C GLY A 118 1.41 6.94 13.92
N GLU A 119 1.29 6.97 15.24
CA GLU A 119 2.31 6.42 16.15
C GLU A 119 2.58 4.93 15.86
N LYS A 120 1.55 4.09 15.70
CA LYS A 120 1.78 2.67 15.36
C LYS A 120 2.31 2.46 13.96
N ALA A 121 1.98 3.33 13.01
CA ALA A 121 2.55 3.27 11.68
C ALA A 121 4.04 3.57 11.76
N GLN A 122 4.43 4.65 12.44
CA GLN A 122 5.82 5.02 12.71
C GLN A 122 6.57 3.89 13.46
N GLU A 123 6.04 3.41 14.58
CA GLU A 123 6.64 2.31 15.37
C GLU A 123 6.87 1.07 14.49
N LYS A 124 5.94 0.77 13.58
CA LYS A 124 6.08 -0.35 12.65
C LYS A 124 7.23 -0.12 11.68
N PHE A 125 7.37 1.09 11.11
CA PHE A 125 8.50 1.43 10.24
C PHE A 125 9.83 1.27 10.98
N GLU A 126 9.95 1.89 12.15
CA GLU A 126 11.18 1.85 12.96
C GLU A 126 11.55 0.41 13.34
N ARG A 127 10.59 -0.38 13.82
CA ARG A 127 10.83 -1.78 14.18
C ARG A 127 11.30 -2.60 12.97
N THR A 128 10.63 -2.49 11.83
CA THR A 128 11.01 -3.23 10.63
C THR A 128 12.39 -2.82 10.12
N ASN A 129 12.73 -1.53 10.16
CA ASN A 129 14.06 -1.07 9.79
C ASN A 129 15.14 -1.66 10.70
N LEU A 130 14.91 -1.67 12.02
CA LEU A 130 15.83 -2.28 12.98
C LEU A 130 16.01 -3.78 12.73
N ASP A 131 14.95 -4.50 12.40
CA ASP A 131 15.03 -5.93 12.09
C ASP A 131 15.85 -6.19 10.81
N ILE A 132 15.69 -5.35 9.78
CA ILE A 132 16.51 -5.42 8.55
C ILE A 132 17.98 -5.17 8.88
N LEU A 133 18.29 -4.10 9.62
CA LEU A 133 19.66 -3.76 10.00
C LEU A 133 20.32 -4.88 10.82
N ARG A 134 19.58 -5.46 11.78
CA ARG A 134 20.05 -6.63 12.54
C ARG A 134 20.35 -7.82 11.64
N ALA A 135 19.44 -8.15 10.72
CA ALA A 135 19.65 -9.25 9.79
C ALA A 135 20.88 -9.03 8.90
N THR A 136 21.08 -7.82 8.38
CA THR A 136 22.27 -7.47 7.58
C THR A 136 23.56 -7.58 8.38
N LEU A 137 23.57 -7.16 9.65
CA LEU A 137 24.72 -7.32 10.53
C LEU A 137 25.04 -8.79 10.80
N VAL A 138 24.04 -9.62 11.09
CA VAL A 138 24.22 -11.06 11.31
C VAL A 138 24.81 -11.73 10.06
N CYS A 139 24.25 -11.46 8.87
CA CYS A 139 24.80 -12.00 7.62
C CYS A 139 26.24 -11.54 7.34
N SER A 140 26.59 -10.30 7.70
CA SER A 140 27.96 -9.79 7.55
C SER A 140 28.93 -10.45 8.52
N LEU A 141 28.49 -10.69 9.76
CA LEU A 141 29.27 -11.39 10.78
C LEU A 141 29.54 -12.83 10.36
N GLU A 142 28.52 -13.57 9.94
CA GLU A 142 28.66 -14.94 9.45
C GLU A 142 29.69 -15.03 8.31
N ARG A 143 29.65 -14.07 7.37
CA ARG A 143 30.63 -13.96 6.28
C ARG A 143 32.04 -13.66 6.77
N SER A 144 32.19 -12.79 7.78
CA SER A 144 33.49 -12.45 8.37
C SER A 144 34.08 -13.56 9.25
N THR A 145 33.26 -14.43 9.83
CA THR A 145 33.74 -15.58 10.61
C THR A 145 34.23 -16.74 9.75
N ASP A 146 33.79 -16.81 8.48
CA ASP A 146 34.29 -17.77 7.48
C ASP A 146 35.63 -17.33 6.83
N GLU A 147 35.96 -16.03 6.86
CA GLU A 147 37.24 -15.48 6.39
C GLU A 147 38.15 -15.19 7.60
N SER A 148 39.19 -16.00 7.83
CA SER A 148 40.10 -15.84 8.97
C SER A 148 40.71 -14.42 9.05
N LEU A 149 40.45 -13.74 10.19
CA LEU A 149 41.14 -12.59 10.78
C LEU A 149 42.04 -11.77 9.83
N ALA A 150 41.45 -10.85 9.09
CA ALA A 150 42.11 -9.60 8.75
C ALA A 150 41.52 -8.51 9.66
N GLU A 151 42.34 -8.01 10.58
CA GLU A 151 41.99 -6.83 11.37
C GLU A 151 41.86 -5.63 10.42
N ASP A 152 40.62 -5.21 10.15
CA ASP A 152 40.36 -3.91 9.55
C ASP A 152 40.15 -2.88 10.68
N PRO A 153 41.05 -1.89 10.83
CA PRO A 153 41.00 -0.91 11.92
C PRO A 153 39.91 0.16 11.73
N ASP A 154 39.07 0.05 10.71
CA ASP A 154 38.00 1.01 10.36
C ASP A 154 36.59 0.45 10.58
N CYS A 155 36.43 -0.62 11.38
CA CYS A 155 35.11 -1.15 11.68
C CYS A 155 34.32 -0.25 12.66
N ALA A 156 33.39 0.49 12.05
CA ALA A 156 32.30 1.29 12.62
C ALA A 156 32.60 2.79 12.87
N ASP A 157 32.24 3.58 11.85
CA ASP A 157 32.05 5.02 11.87
C ASP A 157 31.01 5.44 12.95
N PRO A 158 31.34 6.40 13.83
CA PRO A 158 30.49 6.93 14.90
C PRO A 158 29.14 7.54 14.51
N ASP A 159 28.75 7.59 13.24
CA ASP A 159 27.51 8.25 12.81
C ASP A 159 26.86 7.55 11.60
N MET A 160 26.27 6.37 11.82
CA MET A 160 25.46 5.66 10.82
C MET A 160 24.44 6.61 10.16
N LEU A 161 24.50 6.72 8.83
CA LEU A 161 23.64 7.61 8.02
C LEU A 161 22.16 7.54 8.41
N TYR A 162 21.66 6.34 8.74
CA TYR A 162 20.29 6.14 9.23
C TYR A 162 19.96 7.00 10.46
N ASN A 163 20.82 6.97 11.49
CA ASN A 163 20.61 7.74 12.72
C ASN A 163 20.81 9.24 12.49
N ARG A 164 21.71 9.61 11.58
CA ARG A 164 21.93 11.02 11.20
C ARG A 164 20.67 11.60 10.56
N ILE A 165 20.09 10.90 9.58
CA ILE A 165 18.86 11.33 8.91
C ILE A 165 17.71 11.47 9.91
N LEU A 166 17.53 10.50 10.81
CA LEU A 166 16.47 10.61 11.82
C LEU A 166 16.63 11.84 12.73
N LYS A 167 17.85 12.10 13.22
CA LYS A 167 18.13 13.27 14.07
C LYS A 167 17.96 14.60 13.35
N GLU A 168 18.39 14.70 12.10
CA GLU A 168 18.24 15.92 11.29
C GLU A 168 16.77 16.30 11.06
N ASN A 169 15.85 15.34 11.16
CA ASN A 169 14.42 15.55 10.92
C ASN A 169 13.56 15.49 12.20
N GLU A 170 14.17 15.30 13.39
CA GLU A 170 13.46 15.37 14.68
C GLU A 170 13.07 16.81 15.06
N ASP A 171 13.80 17.81 14.57
CA ASP A 171 13.58 19.23 14.86
C ASP A 171 12.48 19.89 14.00
N ASP A 172 12.01 19.21 12.94
CA ASP A 172 11.00 19.71 11.98
C ASP A 172 9.56 19.22 12.27
N SER A 173 9.35 18.46 13.37
CA SER A 173 8.05 17.86 13.76
C SER A 173 7.23 18.65 14.79
#